data_AF-W4SBY6-F1
#
_entry.id   AF-W4SBY6-F1
#
_cell.length_a   1.000
_cell.length_b   1.000
_cell.length_c   1.000
_cell.angle_alpha   90.00
_cell.angle_beta   90.00
_cell.angle_gamma   90.00
#
_symmetry.space_group_name_H-M   'P 1'
#
loop_
_entity.id
_entity.type
_entity.pdbx_description
1 polymer ?
#
loop_
_entity_poly.entity_id
_entity_poly.type
_entity_poly.pdbx_seq_one_letter_code
_entity_poly.pdbx_strand_id
1 'polypeptide(L)'
;MSYPTPQWRVVLDGIDLTERIAPRLRDLTLTECRGGEADLLDLSIHDHDSKMALPKRGVRLSVALGWKATGLIDKGTFIVDEVEYSGAPDLITVRARSADMTADMRTRRERSWHNTTLGAVLNTIAGERGLTPRVARRWHAPSCLISTRPTKAT
;
A
#
# COMPACT_ATOMS: atom_id res chain seq x y z
N MET A 1 -36.29 -3.72 26.28
CA MET A 1 -35.02 -4.44 26.10
C MET A 1 -34.05 -3.53 25.37
N SER A 2 -32.89 -3.22 25.97
CA SER A 2 -31.84 -2.46 25.29
C SER A 2 -31.01 -3.43 24.45
N TYR A 3 -31.10 -3.32 23.13
CA TYR A 3 -30.26 -4.12 22.24
C TYR A 3 -28.86 -3.50 22.16
N PRO A 4 -27.79 -4.33 22.16
CA PRO A 4 -26.44 -3.82 21.99
C PRO A 4 -26.34 -3.12 20.64
N THR A 5 -26.05 -1.82 20.67
CA THR A 5 -25.86 -1.01 19.46
C THR A 5 -24.37 -0.88 19.21
N PRO A 6 -23.83 -1.42 18.10
CA PRO A 6 -22.43 -1.23 17.76
C PRO A 6 -22.18 0.25 17.49
N GLN A 7 -21.01 0.73 17.90
CA GLN A 7 -20.54 2.08 17.64
C GLN A 7 -19.14 2.00 17.06
N TRP A 8 -18.84 2.92 16.16
CA TRP A 8 -17.54 3.02 15.51
C TRP A 8 -17.19 4.49 15.30
N ARG A 9 -15.91 4.76 15.07
CA ARG A 9 -15.39 6.08 14.71
C ARG A 9 -14.28 5.90 13.69
N VAL A 10 -14.31 6.73 12.65
CA VAL A 10 -13.26 6.79 11.62
C VAL A 10 -12.78 8.24 11.49
N VAL A 11 -11.49 8.44 11.68
CA VAL A 11 -10.82 9.74 11.58
C VAL A 11 -9.81 9.66 10.43
N LEU A 12 -9.93 10.55 9.44
CA LEU A 12 -9.02 10.64 8.31
C LEU A 12 -8.19 11.92 8.46
N ASP A 13 -6.88 11.79 8.59
CA ASP A 13 -5.94 12.92 8.75
C ASP A 13 -6.33 13.91 9.87
N GLY A 14 -6.88 13.38 10.98
CA GLY A 14 -7.36 14.19 12.11
C GLY A 14 -8.77 14.75 11.95
N ILE A 15 -9.42 14.57 10.79
CA ILE A 15 -10.81 14.97 10.56
C ILE A 15 -11.73 13.79 10.84
N ASP A 16 -12.67 13.96 11.79
CA ASP A 16 -13.69 12.95 12.07
C ASP A 16 -14.70 12.89 10.91
N LEU A 17 -14.77 11.73 10.24
CA LEU A 17 -15.69 11.49 9.13
C LEU A 17 -16.89 10.63 9.55
N THR A 18 -16.99 10.25 10.82
CA THR A 18 -17.97 9.27 11.32
C THR A 18 -19.39 9.69 10.99
N GLU A 19 -19.79 10.93 11.26
CA GLU A 19 -21.16 11.39 10.99
C GLU A 19 -21.50 11.45 9.49
N ARG A 20 -20.51 11.77 8.66
CA ARG A 20 -20.65 11.83 7.20
C ARG A 20 -20.80 10.43 6.59
N ILE A 21 -20.06 9.46 7.13
CA ILE A 21 -20.05 8.07 6.65
C ILE A 21 -21.20 7.27 7.28
N ALA A 22 -21.66 7.61 8.49
CA ALA A 22 -22.72 6.91 9.22
C ALA A 22 -23.97 6.53 8.42
N PRO A 23 -24.61 7.43 7.65
CA PRO A 23 -25.80 7.09 6.88
C PRO A 23 -25.51 6.23 5.62
N ARG A 24 -24.24 6.04 5.28
CA ARG A 24 -23.78 5.42 4.02
C ARG A 24 -22.90 4.19 4.24
N LEU A 25 -22.51 3.93 5.49
CA LEU A 25 -21.64 2.82 5.82
C LEU A 25 -22.38 1.52 5.48
N ARG A 26 -21.78 0.74 4.58
CA ARG A 26 -22.27 -0.58 4.26
C ARG A 26 -21.61 -1.60 5.17
N ASP A 27 -20.28 -1.64 5.12
CA ASP A 27 -19.47 -2.61 5.86
C ASP A 27 -18.17 -1.96 6.34
N LEU A 28 -17.74 -2.33 7.56
CA LEU A 28 -16.42 -2.01 8.12
C LEU A 28 -15.84 -3.30 8.68
N THR A 29 -14.73 -3.75 8.11
CA THR A 29 -14.06 -4.99 8.50
C THR A 29 -12.64 -4.69 8.95
N LEU A 30 -12.33 -5.04 10.19
CA LEU A 30 -10.97 -5.01 10.74
C LEU A 30 -10.46 -6.44 10.92
N THR A 31 -9.36 -6.78 10.27
CA THR A 31 -8.66 -8.06 10.41
C THR A 31 -7.32 -7.83 11.11
N GLU A 32 -7.22 -8.29 12.35
CA GLU A 32 -6.01 -8.22 13.16
C GLU A 32 -5.19 -9.51 12.97
N CYS A 33 -3.97 -9.39 12.44
CA CYS A 33 -3.10 -10.53 12.15
C CYS A 33 -2.05 -10.72 13.26
N ARG A 34 -1.71 -11.98 13.56
CA ARG A 34 -0.60 -12.33 14.46
C ARG A 34 0.53 -12.96 13.63
N GLY A 35 1.76 -12.54 13.88
CA GLY A 35 2.89 -12.84 12.98
C GLY A 35 3.08 -11.70 11.98
N GLY A 36 4.24 -11.61 11.32
CA GLY A 36 4.75 -10.41 10.61
C GLY A 36 3.94 -9.85 9.43
N GLU A 37 2.65 -10.16 9.33
CA GLU A 37 1.68 -9.53 8.43
C GLU A 37 1.08 -8.29 9.09
N ALA A 38 0.68 -7.31 8.27
CA ALA A 38 0.06 -6.09 8.75
C ALA A 38 -1.45 -6.25 8.87
N ASP A 39 -2.04 -5.62 9.89
CA ASP A 39 -3.49 -5.56 10.05
C ASP A 39 -4.14 -4.87 8.85
N LEU A 40 -5.33 -5.34 8.49
CA LEU A 40 -6.10 -4.88 7.35
C LEU A 40 -7.42 -4.27 7.81
N LEU A 41 -7.72 -3.10 7.27
CA LEU A 41 -8.99 -2.42 7.42
C LEU A 41 -9.65 -2.25 6.05
N ASP A 42 -10.89 -2.68 5.93
CA ASP A 42 -11.71 -2.60 4.73
C ASP A 42 -12.99 -1.83 5.05
N LEU A 43 -13.27 -0.79 4.28
CA LEU A 43 -14.37 0.13 4.49
C LEU A 43 -15.17 0.28 3.19
N SER A 44 -16.41 -0.21 3.18
CA SER A 44 -17.33 -0.13 2.06
C SER A 44 -18.42 0.91 2.32
N ILE A 45 -18.54 1.90 1.44
CA ILE A 45 -19.43 3.05 1.61
C ILE A 45 -20.28 3.23 0.36
N HIS A 46 -21.58 3.43 0.54
CA HIS A 46 -22.50 3.74 -0.55
C HIS A 46 -22.39 5.20 -1.00
N ASP A 47 -22.23 5.43 -2.30
CA ASP A 47 -22.12 6.76 -2.90
C ASP A 47 -23.14 7.00 -4.02
N HIS A 48 -24.42 6.73 -3.73
CA HIS A 48 -25.53 6.87 -4.68
C HIS A 48 -25.79 8.30 -5.18
N ASP A 49 -25.24 9.32 -4.54
CA ASP A 49 -25.42 10.74 -4.92
C ASP A 49 -24.12 11.42 -5.34
N SER A 50 -23.02 10.66 -5.47
CA SER A 50 -21.69 11.14 -5.87
C SER A 50 -21.15 12.31 -5.03
N LYS A 51 -21.56 12.41 -3.75
CA LYS A 51 -21.12 13.47 -2.83
C LYS A 51 -19.96 13.06 -1.93
N MET A 52 -19.50 11.81 -2.02
CA MET A 52 -18.31 11.36 -1.32
C MET A 52 -17.06 11.70 -2.12
N ALA A 53 -16.15 12.44 -1.48
CA ALA A 53 -14.84 12.67 -2.06
C ALA A 53 -13.99 11.41 -1.85
N LEU A 54 -13.37 10.90 -2.92
CA LEU A 54 -12.42 9.80 -2.79
C LEU A 54 -11.24 10.25 -1.92
N PRO A 55 -10.93 9.52 -0.83
CA PRO A 55 -9.78 9.85 -0.01
C PRO A 55 -8.49 9.69 -0.82
N LYS A 56 -7.48 10.51 -0.50
CA LYS A 56 -6.15 10.36 -1.11
C LYS A 56 -5.48 9.10 -0.56
N ARG A 57 -4.76 8.40 -1.43
CA ARG A 57 -3.88 7.29 -1.03
C ARG A 57 -2.73 7.81 -0.17
N GLY A 58 -2.25 6.99 0.77
CA GLY A 58 -1.18 7.32 1.69
C GLY A 58 -1.60 8.15 2.91
N VAL A 59 -2.89 8.47 3.05
CA VAL A 59 -3.40 9.23 4.21
C VAL A 59 -3.61 8.31 5.40
N ARG A 60 -3.41 8.84 6.60
CA ARG A 60 -3.63 8.12 7.86
C ARG A 60 -5.11 8.07 8.20
N LEU A 61 -5.58 6.88 8.52
CA LEU A 61 -6.94 6.58 8.93
C LEU A 61 -6.90 5.90 10.30
N SER A 62 -7.48 6.54 11.32
CA SER A 62 -7.61 5.96 12.65
C SER A 62 -9.02 5.41 12.83
N VAL A 63 -9.12 4.21 13.41
CA VAL A 63 -10.41 3.54 13.62
C VAL A 63 -10.58 3.16 15.08
N ALA A 64 -11.79 3.37 15.60
CA ALA A 64 -12.20 2.88 16.91
C ALA A 64 -13.51 2.12 16.78
N LEU A 65 -13.64 1.01 17.49
CA LEU A 65 -14.79 0.11 17.45
C LEU A 65 -15.27 -0.18 18.87
N GLY A 66 -16.56 -0.39 19.06
CA GLY A 66 -17.11 -0.73 20.36
C GLY A 66 -18.63 -0.77 20.38
N TRP A 67 -19.19 -0.52 21.56
CA TRP A 67 -20.64 -0.56 21.78
C TRP A 67 -21.08 0.74 22.42
N LYS A 68 -22.28 1.20 22.10
CA LYS A 68 -22.86 2.41 22.72
C LYS A 68 -22.92 2.32 24.25
N ALA A 69 -23.03 1.12 24.81
CA ALA A 69 -23.10 0.89 26.26
C ALA A 69 -21.72 0.89 26.95
N THR A 70 -20.67 0.39 26.28
CA THR A 70 -19.32 0.24 26.88
C THR A 70 -18.33 1.31 26.42
N GLY A 71 -18.67 2.05 25.37
CA GLY A 71 -17.77 3.00 24.71
C GLY A 71 -16.98 2.41 23.55
N LEU A 72 -16.20 3.28 22.93
CA LEU A 72 -15.31 2.99 21.81
C LEU A 72 -13.91 2.59 22.31
N ILE A 73 -13.32 1.59 21.67
CA ILE A 73 -11.95 1.15 21.89
C ILE A 73 -11.13 1.53 20.66
N ASP A 74 -10.03 2.23 20.88
CA ASP A 74 -9.08 2.58 19.82
C ASP A 74 -8.41 1.31 19.27
N LYS A 75 -8.45 1.14 17.95
CA LYS A 75 -7.87 0.02 17.22
C LYS A 75 -6.60 0.40 16.45
N GLY A 76 -6.15 1.65 16.58
CA GLY A 76 -4.92 2.13 15.98
C GLY A 76 -5.14 2.87 14.67
N THR A 77 -4.02 3.09 13.98
CA THR A 77 -3.95 3.90 12.76
C THR A 77 -3.43 3.08 11.60
N PHE A 78 -4.07 3.25 10.46
CA PHE A 78 -3.84 2.54 9.21
C PHE A 78 -3.49 3.56 8.11
N ILE A 79 -2.77 3.14 7.09
CA ILE A 79 -2.47 3.94 5.92
C ILE A 79 -3.33 3.45 4.77
N VAL A 80 -4.07 4.37 4.14
CA VAL A 80 -4.91 4.07 2.97
C VAL A 80 -4.02 3.65 1.81
N ASP A 81 -4.14 2.40 1.37
CA ASP A 81 -3.33 1.85 0.30
C ASP A 81 -4.04 1.90 -1.05
N GLU A 82 -5.33 1.60 -1.07
CA GLU A 82 -6.17 1.49 -2.27
C GLU A 82 -7.57 2.04 -2.04
N VAL A 83 -8.09 2.70 -3.07
CA VAL A 83 -9.43 3.25 -3.12
C VAL A 83 -10.03 2.85 -4.45
N GLU A 84 -11.06 2.02 -4.39
CA GLU A 84 -11.81 1.55 -5.55
C GLU A 84 -13.19 2.22 -5.59
N TYR A 85 -13.65 2.51 -6.80
CA TYR A 85 -15.01 2.96 -7.06
C TYR A 85 -15.65 1.94 -8.01
N SER A 86 -16.73 1.30 -7.58
CA SER A 86 -17.56 0.48 -8.46
C SER A 86 -18.79 1.26 -8.90
N GLY A 87 -19.15 1.15 -10.19
CA GLY A 87 -20.43 1.66 -10.68
C GLY A 87 -21.61 0.82 -10.19
N ALA A 88 -22.81 1.13 -10.68
CA ALA A 88 -24.11 0.60 -10.22
C ALA A 88 -24.09 -0.82 -9.61
N PRO A 89 -24.35 -0.96 -8.30
CA PRO A 89 -24.58 0.10 -7.31
C PRO A 89 -23.29 0.86 -6.95
N ASP A 90 -23.36 2.20 -6.89
CA ASP A 90 -22.21 3.05 -6.58
C ASP A 90 -21.66 2.77 -5.18
N LEU A 91 -20.45 2.20 -5.15
CA LEU A 91 -19.76 1.80 -3.93
C LEU A 91 -18.31 2.30 -3.97
N ILE A 92 -17.88 2.88 -2.85
CA ILE A 92 -16.49 3.22 -2.60
C ILE A 92 -15.95 2.19 -1.62
N THR A 93 -14.91 1.48 -2.03
CA THR A 93 -14.18 0.54 -1.19
C THR A 93 -12.82 1.15 -0.86
N VAL A 94 -12.57 1.40 0.41
CA VAL A 94 -11.30 1.92 0.92
C VAL A 94 -10.60 0.80 1.67
N ARG A 95 -9.42 0.41 1.18
CA ARG A 95 -8.53 -0.49 1.90
C ARG A 95 -7.48 0.34 2.62
N ALA A 96 -7.09 -0.10 3.81
CA ALA A 96 -6.01 0.50 4.58
C ALA A 96 -5.26 -0.58 5.37
N ARG A 97 -3.95 -0.39 5.57
CA ARG A 97 -3.10 -1.35 6.28
C ARG A 97 -2.25 -0.68 7.35
N SER A 98 -1.97 -1.39 8.44
CA SER A 98 -1.20 -0.87 9.60
C SER A 98 0.27 -0.59 9.26
N ALA A 99 0.84 -1.32 8.29
CA ALA A 99 2.16 -1.06 7.74
C ALA A 99 2.08 -0.30 6.42
N ASP A 100 2.99 0.66 6.24
CA ASP A 100 3.15 1.39 4.99
C ASP A 100 3.74 0.48 3.89
N MET A 101 2.88 -0.11 3.07
CA MET A 101 3.30 -0.80 1.84
C MET A 101 3.26 0.11 0.61
N THR A 102 2.89 1.39 0.79
CA THR A 102 2.97 2.44 -0.23
C THR A 102 4.36 3.06 -0.32
N ALA A 103 5.24 2.81 0.66
CA ALA A 103 6.66 3.14 0.56
C ALA A 103 7.20 2.57 -0.76
N ASP A 104 7.70 3.47 -1.61
CA ASP A 104 8.17 3.31 -3.01
C ASP A 104 9.11 2.10 -3.26
N MET A 105 9.52 1.37 -2.22
CA MET A 105 10.27 0.11 -2.25
C MET A 105 9.65 -1.04 -3.05
N ARG A 106 8.35 -1.06 -3.32
CA ARG A 106 7.67 -2.20 -3.98
C ARG A 106 6.98 -1.89 -5.32
N THR A 107 7.13 -0.69 -5.86
CA THR A 107 6.63 -0.37 -7.20
C THR A 107 7.45 -1.17 -8.23
N ARG A 108 6.88 -2.23 -8.81
CA ARG A 108 7.51 -3.01 -9.89
C ARG A 108 7.66 -2.09 -11.11
N ARG A 109 8.84 -1.51 -11.28
CA ARG A 109 9.19 -0.70 -12.46
C ARG A 109 9.84 -1.61 -13.49
N GLU A 110 9.18 -1.78 -14.63
CA GLU A 110 9.78 -2.43 -15.79
C GLU A 110 10.62 -1.40 -16.55
N ARG A 111 11.92 -1.67 -16.74
CA ARG A 111 12.79 -0.86 -17.58
C ARG A 111 13.61 -1.78 -18.48
N SER A 112 13.84 -1.33 -19.70
CA SER A 112 14.77 -1.97 -20.63
C SER A 112 16.07 -1.18 -20.63
N TRP A 113 17.19 -1.88 -20.44
CA TRP A 113 18.51 -1.29 -20.52
C TRP A 113 19.24 -1.85 -21.74
N HIS A 114 19.85 -0.98 -22.54
CA HIS A 114 20.62 -1.34 -23.72
C HIS A 114 22.04 -0.80 -23.59
N ASN A 115 23.04 -1.58 -24.00
CA ASN A 115 24.47 -1.20 -23.97
C ASN A 115 24.97 -0.68 -22.60
N THR A 116 24.47 -1.24 -21.50
CA THR A 116 24.90 -0.86 -20.14
C THR A 116 25.58 -2.02 -19.41
N THR A 117 26.38 -1.71 -18.40
CA THR A 117 27.02 -2.72 -17.55
C THR A 117 26.16 -3.04 -16.33
N LEU A 118 26.28 -4.27 -15.81
CA LEU A 118 25.56 -4.67 -14.60
C LEU A 118 25.89 -3.76 -13.40
N GLY A 119 27.14 -3.31 -13.29
CA GLY A 119 27.54 -2.31 -12.29
C GLY A 119 26.81 -0.97 -12.44
N ALA A 120 26.61 -0.48 -13.66
CA ALA A 120 25.89 0.77 -13.92
C ALA A 120 24.39 0.66 -13.58
N VAL A 121 23.77 -0.48 -13.89
CA VAL A 121 22.36 -0.76 -13.52
C VAL A 121 22.21 -0.79 -12.00
N LEU A 122 23.08 -1.54 -11.30
CA LEU A 122 23.02 -1.65 -9.84
C LEU A 122 23.32 -0.31 -9.14
N ASN A 123 24.24 0.50 -9.67
CA ASN A 123 24.49 1.85 -9.17
C ASN A 123 23.28 2.77 -9.34
N THR A 124 22.58 2.68 -10.47
CA THR A 124 21.38 3.50 -10.72
C THR A 124 20.26 3.11 -9.76
N ILE A 125 19.99 1.81 -9.61
CA ILE A 125 18.94 1.30 -8.73
C ILE A 125 19.25 1.60 -7.26
N ALA A 126 20.51 1.39 -6.83
CA ALA A 126 20.91 1.64 -5.45
C ALA A 126 20.96 3.15 -5.14
N GLY A 127 21.43 3.97 -6.08
CA GLY A 127 21.47 5.43 -5.96
C GLY A 127 20.08 6.07 -5.83
N GLU A 128 19.09 5.58 -6.59
CA GLU A 128 17.68 6.02 -6.46
C GLU A 128 17.10 5.78 -5.07
N ARG A 129 17.71 4.91 -4.26
CA ARG A 129 17.20 4.48 -2.94
C ARG A 129 18.18 4.75 -1.80
N GLY A 130 19.25 5.50 -2.05
CA GLY A 130 20.28 5.82 -1.04
C GLY A 130 21.02 4.59 -0.50
N LEU A 131 21.02 3.46 -1.22
CA LEU A 131 21.69 2.24 -0.83
C LEU A 131 23.10 2.19 -1.41
N THR A 132 24.03 1.50 -0.73
CA THR A 132 25.40 1.30 -1.23
C THR A 132 25.49 -0.03 -2.00
N PRO A 133 25.65 0.00 -3.33
CA PRO A 133 25.77 -1.22 -4.13
C PRO A 133 27.13 -1.89 -3.89
N ARG A 134 27.14 -3.23 -3.79
CA ARG A 134 28.35 -4.05 -3.74
C ARG A 134 28.40 -4.94 -4.97
N VAL A 135 29.34 -4.66 -5.88
CA VAL A 135 29.49 -5.39 -7.14
C VAL A 135 30.93 -5.89 -7.26
N ALA A 136 31.11 -7.15 -7.69
CA ALA A 136 32.42 -7.71 -7.93
C ALA A 136 33.10 -7.07 -9.15
N ARG A 137 34.42 -6.88 -9.08
CA ARG A 137 35.21 -6.08 -10.05
C ARG A 137 35.03 -6.47 -11.53
N ARG A 138 34.71 -7.75 -11.80
CA ARG A 138 34.48 -8.30 -13.15
C ARG A 138 33.29 -7.67 -13.89
N TRP A 139 32.35 -7.05 -13.18
CA TRP A 139 31.09 -6.54 -13.75
C TRP A 139 31.07 -5.02 -13.94
N HIS A 140 32.21 -4.35 -13.76
CA HIS A 140 32.35 -2.90 -13.89
C HIS A 140 32.72 -2.39 -15.29
N ALA A 141 33.15 -3.25 -16.22
CA ALA A 141 33.60 -2.86 -17.57
C ALA A 141 32.70 -3.45 -18.69
N PRO A 142 32.55 -2.77 -19.83
CA PRO A 142 31.92 -3.34 -21.02
C PRO A 142 32.85 -4.43 -21.58
N SER A 143 32.57 -5.69 -21.25
CA SER A 143 33.27 -6.83 -21.83
C SER A 143 32.67 -7.14 -23.20
N CYS A 144 33.13 -6.41 -24.23
CA CYS A 144 33.17 -6.99 -25.57
C CYS A 144 34.53 -7.68 -25.69
N LEU A 145 34.53 -9.00 -25.52
CA LEU A 145 35.56 -9.91 -26.03
C LEU A 145 34.92 -11.30 -26.06
N ILE A 146 34.15 -11.56 -27.12
CA ILE A 146 33.88 -12.92 -27.56
C ILE A 146 35.23 -13.46 -28.00
N SER A 147 35.89 -14.22 -27.12
CA SER A 147 37.13 -14.91 -27.44
C SER A 147 36.85 -15.97 -28.51
N THR A 148 37.18 -15.67 -29.76
CA THR A 148 37.42 -16.70 -30.77
C THR A 148 38.69 -17.44 -30.37
N ARG A 149 38.59 -18.70 -29.93
CA ARG A 149 39.77 -19.57 -29.80
C ARG A 149 40.25 -19.94 -31.20
N PRO A 150 41.54 -19.77 -31.55
CA PRO A 150 42.10 -20.42 -32.72
C PRO A 150 42.30 -21.92 -32.43
N THR A 151 41.90 -22.75 -33.39
CA THR A 151 42.20 -24.19 -33.49
C THR A 151 43.72 -24.42 -33.52
N LYS A 152 44.18 -25.52 -32.93
CA LYS A 152 45.50 -26.09 -33.26
C LYS A 152 45.37 -27.57 -33.58
N ALA A 153 45.70 -27.89 -34.82
CA ALA A 153 46.07 -29.21 -35.29
C ALA A 153 47.44 -29.59 -34.70
N THR A 154 47.54 -30.80 -34.17
CA THR A 154 48.42 -31.92 -34.58
C THR A 154 48.29 -33.01 -33.52
#